data_AF-A0A2S9FIN8-F1
#
_entry.id   AF-A0A2S9FIN8-F1
#
_cell.length_a   1.000
_cell.length_b   1.000
_cell.length_c   1.000
_cell.angle_alpha   90.00
_cell.angle_beta   90.00
_cell.angle_gamma   90.00
#
_symmetry.space_group_name_H-M   'P 1'
#
loop_
_entity.id
_entity.type
_entity.pdbx_description
1 polymer ?
#
loop_
_entity_poly.entity_id
_entity_poly.type
_entity_poly.pdbx_seq_one_letter_code
_entity_poly.pdbx_strand_id
1 'polypeptide(L)'
;MSAPTADRKATGVFSAGRARISQRTLRTDNWLKSPILTDLGFAAFIIYATVRAFMQNNYYVAEYGYLTPFYSPCVSTGCVPEASHFGQFLPD
;
A
#
# COMPACT_ATOMS: atom_id res chain seq x y z
N MET A 1 26.29 -39.64 -4.27
CA MET A 1 27.43 -39.00 -4.97
C MET A 1 28.01 -37.97 -4.02
N SER A 2 29.25 -38.15 -3.58
CA SER A 2 29.92 -37.18 -2.70
C SER A 2 30.46 -36.02 -3.53
N ALA A 3 30.31 -34.79 -3.05
CA ALA A 3 30.90 -33.62 -3.71
C ALA A 3 32.44 -33.75 -3.71
N PRO A 4 33.12 -33.40 -4.81
CA PRO A 4 34.58 -33.41 -4.86
C PRO A 4 35.16 -32.42 -3.86
N THR A 5 36.24 -32.81 -3.18
CA THR A 5 37.00 -31.94 -2.27
C THR A 5 37.65 -30.79 -3.03
N ALA A 6 37.65 -29.59 -2.45
CA ALA A 6 38.25 -28.40 -3.06
C ALA A 6 39.75 -28.63 -3.36
N ASP A 7 40.18 -28.29 -4.59
CA ASP A 7 41.57 -28.40 -5.04
C ASP A 7 42.18 -26.98 -5.17
N ARG A 8 43.29 -26.75 -4.46
CA ARG A 8 43.98 -25.46 -4.46
C ARG A 8 44.64 -25.12 -5.80
N LYS A 9 44.86 -26.08 -6.70
CA LYS A 9 45.39 -25.85 -8.05
C LYS A 9 44.31 -25.64 -9.11
N ALA A 10 43.06 -26.00 -8.82
CA ALA A 10 41.97 -25.89 -9.78
C ALA A 10 41.42 -24.46 -9.86
N THR A 11 40.85 -24.10 -11.02
CA THR A 11 40.26 -22.77 -11.28
C THR A 11 38.73 -22.83 -11.31
N GLY A 12 38.07 -21.69 -11.10
CA GLY A 12 36.60 -21.62 -11.10
C GLY A 12 35.97 -22.29 -9.87
N VAL A 13 34.93 -23.10 -10.09
CA VAL A 13 34.11 -23.75 -9.03
C VAL A 13 34.85 -24.82 -8.22
N PHE A 14 36.05 -25.22 -8.65
CA PHE A 14 36.90 -26.21 -7.97
C PHE A 14 37.97 -25.58 -7.07
N SER A 15 38.14 -24.25 -7.15
CA SER A 15 39.07 -23.51 -6.31
C SER A 15 38.47 -23.20 -4.94
N ALA A 16 39.28 -23.12 -3.89
CA ALA A 16 38.80 -22.85 -2.53
C ALA A 16 38.31 -21.40 -2.29
N GLY A 17 38.42 -20.50 -3.27
CA GLY A 17 38.14 -19.07 -3.14
C GLY A 17 36.75 -18.66 -3.62
N ARG A 18 36.15 -17.65 -2.98
CA ARG A 18 34.91 -17.02 -3.48
C ARG A 18 35.20 -16.27 -4.78
N ALA A 19 34.36 -16.44 -5.79
CA ALA A 19 34.43 -15.65 -7.02
C ALA A 19 34.33 -14.14 -6.71
N ARG A 20 35.27 -13.35 -7.24
CA ARG A 20 35.19 -11.89 -7.19
C ARG A 20 34.17 -11.40 -8.19
N ILE A 21 32.98 -11.05 -7.70
CA ILE A 21 31.91 -10.41 -8.46
C ILE A 21 31.95 -8.92 -8.14
N SER A 22 32.17 -8.08 -9.15
CA SER A 22 32.23 -6.62 -9.00
C SER A 22 30.85 -5.98 -8.81
N GLN A 23 29.79 -6.64 -9.27
CA GLN A 23 28.43 -6.12 -9.23
C GLN A 23 27.78 -6.26 -7.85
N ARG A 24 27.05 -5.21 -7.43
CA ARG A 24 26.36 -5.17 -6.13
C ARG A 24 25.19 -6.16 -6.05
N THR A 25 24.44 -6.31 -7.14
CA THR A 25 23.35 -7.27 -7.27
C THR A 25 23.44 -7.95 -8.65
N LEU A 26 23.15 -9.25 -8.70
CA LEU A 26 23.09 -10.04 -9.95
C LEU A 26 21.66 -10.25 -10.43
N ARG A 27 20.70 -9.49 -9.88
CA ARG A 27 19.28 -9.67 -10.14
C ARG A 27 18.94 -9.09 -11.52
N THR A 28 18.43 -9.91 -12.43
CA THR A 28 18.07 -9.52 -13.81
C THR A 28 16.55 -9.52 -14.07
N ASP A 29 15.75 -10.00 -13.12
CA ASP A 29 14.31 -10.04 -13.21
C ASP A 29 13.65 -8.71 -12.83
N ASN A 30 12.42 -8.51 -13.30
CA ASN A 30 11.61 -7.33 -12.99
C ASN A 30 10.93 -7.45 -11.62
N TRP A 31 11.73 -7.57 -10.56
CA TRP A 31 11.26 -7.76 -9.19
C TRP A 31 10.37 -6.61 -8.68
N LEU A 32 10.49 -5.41 -9.25
CA LEU A 32 9.69 -4.25 -8.89
C LEU A 32 8.24 -4.33 -9.38
N LYS A 33 7.92 -5.21 -10.34
CA LYS A 33 6.57 -5.28 -10.92
C LYS A 33 5.49 -5.51 -9.85
N SER A 34 5.73 -6.46 -8.94
CA SER A 34 4.77 -6.81 -7.88
C SER A 34 4.53 -5.66 -6.89
N PRO A 35 5.56 -5.07 -6.25
CA PRO A 35 5.35 -3.94 -5.34
C PRO A 35 4.76 -2.72 -6.06
N ILE A 36 5.18 -2.39 -7.29
CA ILE A 36 4.62 -1.26 -8.03
C ILE A 36 3.10 -1.41 -8.24
N LEU A 37 2.63 -2.59 -8.65
CA LEU A 37 1.20 -2.81 -8.86
C LEU A 37 0.41 -2.66 -7.55
N THR A 38 0.97 -3.18 -6.46
CA THR A 38 0.36 -3.07 -5.12
C THR A 38 0.29 -1.62 -4.66
N ASP A 39 1.41 -0.90 -4.75
CA ASP A 39 1.54 0.49 -4.34
C ASP A 39 0.63 1.40 -5.15
N LEU A 40 0.49 1.16 -6.46
CA LEU A 40 -0.45 1.89 -7.31
C LEU A 40 -1.91 1.66 -6.90
N GLY A 41 -2.28 0.42 -6.55
CA GLY A 41 -3.61 0.10 -6.04
C GLY A 41 -3.91 0.86 -4.74
N PHE A 42 -2.97 0.84 -3.79
CA PHE A 42 -3.12 1.58 -2.54
C PHE A 42 -3.11 3.10 -2.75
N ALA A 43 -2.26 3.63 -3.63
CA ALA A 43 -2.22 5.05 -3.94
C ALA A 43 -3.55 5.52 -4.54
N ALA A 44 -4.14 4.76 -5.47
CA ALA A 44 -5.46 5.06 -6.03
C ALA A 44 -6.54 5.10 -4.94
N PHE A 45 -6.54 4.13 -4.02
CA PHE A 45 -7.46 4.10 -2.89
C PHE A 45 -7.28 5.31 -1.96
N ILE A 46 -6.03 5.63 -1.58
CA ILE A 46 -5.73 6.77 -0.70
C ILE A 46 -6.18 8.07 -1.36
N ILE A 47 -5.84 8.30 -2.63
CA ILE A 47 -6.23 9.50 -3.36
C ILE A 47 -7.76 9.63 -3.38
N TYR A 48 -8.48 8.54 -3.71
CA TYR A 48 -9.93 8.53 -3.70
C TYR A 48 -10.50 8.83 -2.31
N ALA A 49 -10.00 8.16 -1.28
CA ALA A 49 -10.43 8.34 0.10
C ALA A 49 -10.20 9.78 0.59
N THR A 50 -9.04 10.36 0.29
CA THR A 50 -8.71 11.75 0.63
C THR A 50 -9.67 12.72 -0.06
N VAL A 51 -9.86 12.60 -1.37
CA VAL A 51 -10.80 13.47 -2.11
C VAL A 51 -12.20 13.35 -1.50
N ARG A 52 -12.67 12.12 -1.25
CA ARG A 52 -14.01 11.90 -0.69
C ARG A 52 -14.16 12.39 0.74
N ALA A 53 -13.12 12.32 1.57
CA ALA A 53 -13.18 12.82 2.95
C ALA A 53 -13.27 14.36 3.02
N PHE A 54 -12.67 15.06 2.06
CA PHE A 54 -12.64 16.54 2.05
C PHE A 54 -13.64 17.21 1.11
N MET A 55 -14.42 16.44 0.32
CA MET A 55 -15.36 17.00 -0.66
C MET A 55 -16.56 17.73 -0.04
N GLN A 56 -16.94 17.38 1.20
CA GLN A 56 -18.09 17.87 1.96
C GLN A 56 -19.42 17.86 1.18
N ASN A 57 -19.57 16.94 0.22
CA ASN A 57 -20.78 16.81 -0.60
C ASN A 57 -21.03 15.34 -0.97
N ASN A 58 -22.28 15.02 -1.33
CA ASN A 58 -22.72 13.67 -1.71
C ASN A 58 -22.36 12.61 -0.66
N TYR A 59 -22.44 12.96 0.62
CA TYR A 59 -22.07 12.10 1.75
C TYR A 59 -23.26 11.42 2.43
N TYR A 60 -24.48 11.89 2.15
CA TYR A 60 -25.72 11.38 2.73
C TYR A 60 -26.77 11.11 1.64
N VAL A 61 -27.49 9.98 1.75
CA VAL A 61 -28.59 9.61 0.86
C VAL A 61 -29.86 9.43 1.70
N ALA A 62 -30.75 10.43 1.63
CA ALA A 62 -31.96 10.50 2.45
C ALA A 62 -32.91 9.31 2.23
N GLU A 63 -33.04 8.83 0.98
CA GLU A 63 -33.91 7.70 0.64
C GLU A 63 -33.57 6.43 1.43
N TYR A 64 -32.29 6.20 1.72
CA TYR A 64 -31.81 5.01 2.40
C TYR A 64 -31.30 5.27 3.82
N GLY A 65 -31.38 6.52 4.31
CA GLY A 65 -30.74 6.92 5.55
C GLY A 65 -29.24 6.63 5.58
N TYR A 66 -28.58 6.65 4.41
CA TYR A 66 -27.22 6.15 4.26
C TYR A 66 -26.20 7.28 4.38
N LEU A 67 -25.32 7.17 5.37
CA LEU A 67 -24.15 8.02 5.55
C LEU A 67 -22.89 7.28 5.07
N THR A 68 -22.10 7.92 4.22
CA THR A 68 -20.85 7.31 3.75
C THR A 68 -19.87 7.10 4.92
N PRO A 69 -19.05 6.03 4.91
CA PRO A 69 -18.12 5.72 6.00
C PRO A 69 -17.12 6.85 6.32
N PHE A 70 -16.72 7.64 5.32
CA PHE A 70 -15.77 8.74 5.51
C PHE A 70 -16.33 9.92 6.31
N TYR A 71 -17.66 10.05 6.40
CA TYR A 71 -18.33 11.09 7.18
C TYR A 71 -18.99 10.54 8.45
N SER A 72 -18.77 9.26 8.78
CA SER A 72 -19.34 8.61 9.95
C SER A 72 -18.37 8.58 11.13
N PRO A 73 -18.79 8.95 12.36
CA PRO A 73 -20.06 9.59 12.70
C PRO A 73 -20.05 11.09 12.36
N CYS A 74 -21.17 11.62 11.86
CA CYS A 74 -21.32 13.05 11.59
C CYS A 74 -21.80 13.77 12.86
N VAL A 75 -20.89 14.43 13.58
CA VAL A 75 -21.15 15.08 14.89
C VAL A 75 -20.91 16.60 14.90
N SER A 76 -20.63 17.17 13.72
CA SER A 76 -20.51 18.62 13.52
C SER A 76 -21.88 19.24 13.22
N THR A 77 -22.06 20.51 13.58
CA THR A 77 -23.23 21.31 13.22
C THR A 77 -23.40 21.50 11.71
N GLY A 78 -22.36 21.19 10.91
CA GLY A 78 -22.36 21.37 9.45
C GLY A 78 -22.94 20.18 8.69
N CYS A 79 -23.22 19.10 9.40
CA CYS A 79 -23.89 17.92 8.87
C CYS A 79 -25.37 18.22 8.64
N VAL A 80 -25.97 17.63 7.58
CA VAL A 80 -27.44 17.59 7.49
C VAL A 80 -28.03 16.88 8.72
N PRO A 81 -29.17 17.35 9.27
CA PRO A 81 -29.74 16.82 10.51
C PRO A 81 -29.93 15.30 10.49
N GLU A 82 -30.34 14.75 9.35
CA GLU A 82 -30.63 13.34 9.16
C GLU A 82 -29.38 12.45 9.09
N ALA A 83 -28.19 13.05 8.92
CA ALA A 83 -26.90 12.35 8.96
C ALA A 83 -26.31 12.26 10.36
N SER A 84 -26.87 12.97 11.36
CA SER A 84 -26.29 13.08 12.70
C SER A 84 -26.93 12.12 13.70
N HIS A 85 -26.68 10.82 13.51
CA HIS A 85 -27.23 9.76 14.38
C HIS A 85 -26.78 9.83 15.85
N PHE A 86 -25.71 10.58 16.15
CA PHE A 86 -25.12 10.70 17.48
C PHE A 86 -25.22 12.12 18.07
N GLY A 87 -25.93 13.03 17.40
CA GLY A 87 -26.05 14.43 17.78
C GLY A 87 -24.91 15.32 17.28
N GLN A 88 -25.14 16.63 17.33
CA GLN A 88 -24.22 17.66 16.84
C GLN A 88 -23.68 18.47 18.02
N PHE A 89 -22.37 18.41 18.25
CA PHE A 89 -21.71 19.09 19.36
C PHE A 89 -20.34 19.69 18.98
N LEU A 90 -19.84 19.43 17.78
CA LEU A 90 -18.69 20.13 17.21
C LEU A 90 -19.17 21.28 16.31
N PRO A 91 -18.41 22.38 16.22
CA PRO A 91 -18.67 23.42 15.22
C PRO A 91 -18.47 22.88 13.79
N ASP A 92 -18.90 23.67 12.81
CA ASP A 92 -18.69 23.43 11.37
C ASP A 92 -17.21 23.43 10.96
#